data_AF-A0A9E3WAZ2-F1
#
_entry.id   AF-A0A9E3WAZ2-F1
#
_cell.length_a   1.000
_cell.length_b   1.000
_cell.length_c   1.000
_cell.angle_alpha   90.00
_cell.angle_beta   90.00
_cell.angle_gamma   90.00
#
_symmetry.space_group_name_H-M   'P 1'
#
loop_
_entity.id
_entity.type
_entity.pdbx_description
1 polymer ?
#
loop_
_entity_poly.entity_id
_entity_poly.type
_entity_poly.pdbx_seq_one_letter_code
_entity_poly.pdbx_strand_id
1 'polypeptide(L)'
;IRRFTGGYEDEMVYFNNPIQFVANEQDPNRLYRLYQLDIIIAAGRDDRLMSSSRELSRVLWDKGIGNALREWEGWAHDWPYWEQMLRLYINGSD
;
A
#
# COMPACT_ATOMS: atom_id res chain seq x y z
N ILE A 1 -8.82 5.92 3.25
CA ILE A 1 -9.90 6.07 4.27
C ILE A 1 -10.89 7.20 3.96
N ARG A 2 -10.49 8.31 3.32
CA ARG A 2 -11.37 9.45 2.95
C ARG A 2 -12.75 9.11 2.34
N ARG A 3 -12.82 8.15 1.41
CA ARG A 3 -14.12 7.77 0.81
C ARG A 3 -15.15 7.29 1.84
N PHE A 4 -14.68 6.78 2.98
CA PHE A 4 -15.52 6.28 4.07
C PHE A 4 -15.84 7.37 5.10
N THR A 5 -15.17 8.52 5.05
CA THR A 5 -15.41 9.65 5.98
C THR A 5 -16.38 10.68 5.39
N GLY A 6 -16.91 10.46 4.19
CA GLY A 6 -17.81 11.41 3.53
C GLY A 6 -17.16 12.77 3.23
N GLY A 7 -15.82 12.80 3.09
CA GLY A 7 -15.07 14.05 2.91
C GLY A 7 -14.70 14.77 4.20
N TYR A 8 -15.03 14.21 5.38
CA TYR A 8 -14.49 14.71 6.64
C TYR A 8 -12.96 14.53 6.69
N GLU A 9 -12.27 15.57 7.16
CA GLU A 9 -10.82 15.64 7.25
C GLU A 9 -10.41 16.27 8.59
N ASP A 10 -9.53 15.57 9.29
CA ASP A 10 -8.84 16.01 10.50
C ASP A 10 -7.48 15.29 10.60
N GLU A 11 -6.77 15.53 11.71
CA GLU A 11 -5.49 14.86 11.98
C GLU A 11 -5.62 13.34 12.03
N MET A 12 -6.70 12.82 12.63
CA MET A 12 -6.91 11.38 12.73
C MET A 12 -7.11 10.73 11.36
N VAL A 13 -7.90 11.33 10.49
CA VAL A 13 -8.10 10.88 9.11
C VAL A 13 -6.79 10.94 8.34
N TYR A 14 -5.99 12.00 8.51
CA TYR A 14 -4.69 12.15 7.87
C TYR A 14 -3.70 11.06 8.29
N PHE A 15 -3.50 10.87 9.60
CA PHE A 15 -2.55 9.88 10.12
C PHE A 15 -2.98 8.42 9.84
N ASN A 16 -4.26 8.19 9.52
CA ASN A 16 -4.77 6.89 9.06
C ASN A 16 -4.97 6.81 7.53
N ASN A 17 -4.40 7.75 6.77
CA ASN A 17 -4.38 7.74 5.31
C ASN A 17 -2.93 7.61 4.79
N PRO A 18 -2.42 6.38 4.56
CA PRO A 18 -1.02 6.18 4.21
C PRO A 18 -0.60 6.90 2.92
N ILE A 19 -1.50 7.02 1.94
CA ILE A 19 -1.24 7.74 0.69
C ILE A 19 -0.92 9.23 0.97
N GLN A 20 -1.70 9.88 1.83
CA GLN A 20 -1.46 11.29 2.17
C GLN A 20 -0.28 11.46 3.13
N PHE A 21 -0.19 10.59 4.13
CA PHE A 21 0.85 10.64 5.14
C PHE A 21 2.24 10.46 4.50
N VAL A 22 2.45 9.40 3.71
CA VAL A 22 3.75 9.10 3.09
C VAL A 22 4.14 10.19 2.10
N ALA A 23 3.21 10.70 1.29
CA ALA A 23 3.48 11.77 0.34
C ALA A 23 4.10 13.01 1.01
N ASN A 24 3.60 13.37 2.20
CA ASN A 24 4.01 14.56 2.93
C ASN A 24 5.05 14.30 4.02
N GLU A 25 5.57 13.06 4.12
CA GLU A 25 6.54 12.70 5.13
C GLU A 25 7.88 13.44 4.96
N GLN A 26 8.43 14.02 6.02
CA GLN A 26 9.73 14.71 5.98
C GLN A 26 10.65 14.38 7.14
N ASP A 27 10.20 13.61 8.14
CA ASP A 27 11.02 13.22 9.28
C ASP A 27 12.13 12.26 8.80
N PRO A 28 13.42 12.64 8.90
CA PRO A 28 14.52 11.83 8.36
C PRO A 28 14.63 10.47 9.03
N ASN A 29 14.32 10.38 10.32
CA ASN A 29 14.42 9.12 11.06
C ASN A 29 13.33 8.13 10.63
N ARG A 30 12.11 8.61 10.37
CA ARG A 30 11.01 7.79 9.88
C ARG A 30 11.23 7.36 8.43
N LEU A 31 11.69 8.27 7.57
CA LEU A 31 12.08 7.93 6.20
C LEU A 31 13.18 6.88 6.17
N TYR A 32 14.23 7.04 6.98
CA TYR A 32 15.29 6.04 7.11
C TYR A 32 14.72 4.66 7.46
N ARG A 33 13.81 4.57 8.43
CA ARG A 33 13.16 3.29 8.78
C ARG A 33 12.31 2.73 7.64
N LEU A 34 11.57 3.57 6.92
CA LEU A 34 10.76 3.14 5.78
C LEU A 34 11.62 2.58 4.64
N TYR A 35 12.79 3.17 4.39
CA TYR A 35 13.75 2.66 3.39
C TYR A 35 14.35 1.29 3.74
N GLN A 36 14.23 0.83 4.99
CA GLN A 36 14.70 -0.50 5.41
C GLN A 36 13.63 -1.59 5.29
N LEU A 37 12.39 -1.23 4.93
CA LEU A 37 11.31 -2.19 4.81
C LEU A 37 11.31 -2.84 3.42
N ASP A 38 11.08 -4.16 3.40
CA ASP A 38 10.59 -4.83 2.20
C ASP A 38 9.06 -4.75 2.19
N ILE A 39 8.50 -4.02 1.21
CA ILE A 39 7.07 -3.75 1.11
C ILE A 39 6.52 -4.45 -0.12
N ILE A 40 5.63 -5.42 0.09
CA ILE A 40 4.90 -6.11 -0.97
C ILE A 40 3.42 -5.76 -0.89
N ILE A 41 2.86 -5.28 -2.00
CA ILE A 41 1.45 -4.94 -2.14
C ILE A 41 0.85 -5.92 -3.15
N ALA A 42 0.12 -6.93 -2.68
CA ALA A 42 -0.57 -7.89 -3.55
C ALA A 42 -2.07 -7.59 -3.61
N ALA A 43 -2.64 -7.49 -4.81
CA ALA A 43 -4.06 -7.21 -5.01
C ALA A 43 -4.55 -7.79 -6.34
N GLY A 44 -5.84 -8.16 -6.40
CA GLY A 44 -6.49 -8.55 -7.65
C GLY A 44 -6.68 -7.36 -8.59
N ARG A 45 -6.41 -7.56 -9.87
CA ARG A 45 -6.52 -6.53 -10.92
C ARG A 45 -7.93 -5.98 -11.04
N ASP A 46 -8.94 -6.83 -10.86
CA ASP A 46 -10.36 -6.46 -10.96
C ASP A 46 -10.96 -6.09 -9.60
N ASP A 47 -10.14 -6.01 -8.55
CA ASP A 47 -10.55 -5.51 -7.24
C ASP A 47 -10.85 -3.99 -7.31
N ARG A 48 -11.96 -3.57 -6.69
CA ARG A 48 -12.30 -2.16 -6.46
C ARG A 48 -11.22 -1.36 -5.72
N LEU A 49 -10.29 -2.03 -5.05
CA LEU A 49 -9.18 -1.44 -4.31
C LEU A 49 -7.89 -1.32 -5.13
N MET A 50 -7.81 -1.93 -6.31
CA MET A 50 -6.59 -1.96 -7.11
C MET A 50 -6.07 -0.56 -7.45
N SER A 51 -6.96 0.39 -7.72
CA SER A 51 -6.58 1.80 -7.96
C SER A 51 -5.85 2.42 -6.76
N SER A 52 -6.32 2.16 -5.53
CA SER A 52 -5.67 2.63 -4.30
C SER A 52 -4.32 1.93 -4.08
N SER A 53 -4.21 0.64 -4.42
CA SER A 53 -2.93 -0.09 -4.33
C SER A 53 -1.89 0.46 -5.30
N ARG A 54 -2.28 0.77 -6.55
CA ARG A 54 -1.42 1.45 -7.53
C ARG A 54 -1.00 2.85 -7.07
N GLU A 55 -1.95 3.62 -6.53
CA GLU A 55 -1.67 4.95 -6.01
C GLU A 55 -0.67 4.92 -4.85
N LEU A 56 -0.85 4.01 -3.89
CA LEU A 56 0.09 3.84 -2.78
C LEU A 56 1.48 3.43 -3.28
N SER A 57 1.55 2.46 -4.20
CA SER A 57 2.82 2.03 -4.80
C SER A 57 3.56 3.19 -5.49
N ARG A 58 2.83 4.02 -6.25
CA ARG A 58 3.38 5.23 -6.88
C ARG A 58 3.91 6.22 -5.84
N VAL A 59 3.12 6.54 -4.82
CA VAL A 59 3.54 7.49 -3.76
C VAL A 59 4.78 7.01 -3.02
N LEU A 60 4.88 5.72 -2.73
CA LEU A 60 6.07 5.12 -2.13
C LEU A 60 7.29 5.31 -3.05
N TRP A 61 7.17 5.00 -4.34
CA TRP A 61 8.24 5.18 -5.32
C TRP A 61 8.63 6.65 -5.53
N ASP A 62 7.67 7.56 -5.60
CA ASP A 62 7.91 9.01 -5.67
C ASP A 62 8.71 9.52 -4.45
N LYS A 63 8.60 8.82 -3.32
CA LYS A 63 9.35 9.10 -2.09
C LYS A 63 10.68 8.36 -1.99
N GLY A 64 11.04 7.53 -2.98
CA GLY A 64 12.22 6.67 -2.93
C GLY A 64 12.08 5.46 -1.98
N ILE A 65 10.87 5.14 -1.54
CA ILE A 65 10.59 3.97 -0.71
C ILE A 65 10.29 2.78 -1.64
N GLY A 66 11.22 1.82 -1.68
CA GLY A 66 11.09 0.62 -2.50
C GLY A 66 9.84 -0.19 -2.13
N ASN A 67 9.11 -0.66 -3.14
CA ASN A 67 7.97 -1.55 -2.95
C ASN A 67 7.67 -2.38 -4.20
N ALA A 68 7.08 -3.56 -3.99
CA ALA A 68 6.68 -4.48 -5.03
C ALA A 68 5.15 -4.55 -5.14
N LEU A 69 4.58 -3.95 -6.18
CA LEU A 69 3.17 -4.16 -6.53
C LEU A 69 3.00 -5.47 -7.32
N ARG A 70 2.17 -6.38 -6.81
CA ARG A 70 1.84 -7.68 -7.40
C ARG A 70 0.37 -7.69 -7.80
N GLU A 71 0.10 -7.45 -9.08
CA GLU A 71 -1.26 -7.49 -9.63
C GLU A 71 -1.63 -8.93 -10.03
N TRP A 72 -2.65 -9.47 -9.38
CA TRP A 72 -3.16 -10.82 -9.63
C TRP A 72 -4.31 -10.77 -10.63
N GLU A 73 -4.41 -11.76 -11.51
CA GLU A 73 -5.53 -11.84 -12.45
C GLU A 73 -6.86 -12.05 -11.69
N GLY A 74 -7.91 -11.36 -12.14
CA GLY A 74 -9.23 -11.44 -11.53
C GLY A 74 -9.42 -10.55 -10.30
N TRP A 75 -10.52 -10.79 -9.58
CA TRP A 75 -10.92 -10.00 -8.41
C TRP A 75 -10.06 -10.26 -7.16
N ALA A 76 -9.69 -11.52 -6.90
CA ALA A 76 -8.78 -11.97 -5.82
C ALA A 76 -8.96 -11.34 -4.41
N HIS A 77 -10.18 -10.91 -4.04
CA HIS A 77 -10.49 -10.31 -2.73
C HIS A 77 -11.14 -11.33 -1.77
N ASP A 78 -10.53 -12.51 -1.65
CA ASP A 78 -11.02 -13.55 -0.75
C ASP A 78 -9.86 -14.43 -0.25
N TRP A 79 -10.10 -15.11 0.87
CA TRP A 79 -9.12 -15.90 1.60
C TRP A 79 -8.31 -16.89 0.75
N PRO A 80 -8.90 -17.68 -0.17
CA PRO A 80 -8.13 -18.66 -0.95
C PRO A 80 -7.04 -18.03 -1.82
N TYR A 81 -7.21 -16.79 -2.26
CA TYR A 81 -6.20 -16.06 -3.03
C TYR A 81 -5.13 -15.48 -2.11
N TRP A 82 -5.53 -14.95 -0.95
CA TRP A 82 -4.59 -14.39 0.02
C TRP A 82 -3.67 -15.45 0.60
N GLU A 83 -4.16 -16.69 0.81
CA GLU A 83 -3.32 -17.82 1.19
C GLU A 83 -2.22 -18.09 0.14
N GLN A 84 -2.59 -18.08 -1.15
CA GLN A 84 -1.63 -18.28 -2.24
C GLN A 84 -0.61 -17.14 -2.32
N MET A 85 -1.08 -15.89 -2.22
CA MET A 85 -0.21 -14.70 -2.16
C MET A 85 0.78 -14.81 -1.00
N LEU A 86 0.32 -15.18 0.19
CA LEU A 86 1.17 -15.32 1.37
C LEU A 86 2.22 -16.41 1.16
N ARG A 87 1.85 -17.58 0.62
CA ARG A 87 2.81 -18.65 0.29
C ARG A 87 3.88 -18.21 -0.70
N LEU A 88 3.55 -17.34 -1.65
CA LEU A 88 4.49 -16.84 -2.65
C LEU A 88 5.40 -15.74 -2.14
N TYR A 89 4.91 -14.88 -1.24
CA TYR A 89 5.60 -13.62 -0.90
C TYR A 89 6.11 -13.53 0.55
N ILE A 90 5.81 -14.50 1.41
CA ILE A 90 6.24 -14.43 2.83
C ILE A 90 7.76 -14.43 3.02
N ASN A 91 8.51 -14.88 2.01
CA ASN A 91 9.97 -14.88 2.05
C ASN A 91 10.60 -13.58 1.51
N GLY A 92 9.79 -12.59 1.10
CA GLY A 92 10.26 -11.32 0.56
C GLY A 92 9.86 -11.10 -0.89
N SER A 93 10.29 -9.95 -1.44
CA SER A 93 9.94 -9.53 -2.80
C SER A 93 10.65 -10.31 -3.90
N ASP A 94 11.74 -11.03 -3.55
CA ASP A 94 12.63 -11.81 -4.42
C ASP A 94 12.80 -13.26 -3.92
#